data_AF-A0A0B3AH73-F1
#
_entry.id   AF-A0A0B3AH73-F1
#
_cell.length_a   1.000
_cell.length_b   1.000
_cell.length_c   1.000
_cell.angle_alpha   90.00
_cell.angle_beta   90.00
_cell.angle_gamma   90.00
#
_symmetry.space_group_name_H-M   'P 1'
#
loop_
_entity.id
_entity.type
_entity.pdbx_description
1 polymer ?
#
loop_
_entity_poly.entity_id
_entity_poly.type
_entity_poly.pdbx_seq_one_letter_code
_entity_poly.pdbx_strand_id
1 'polypeptide(L)'
;MGSGDIVLQEQGKKLDVRTDGDIMAFKDMFKPVKKKKEKKEKGSWILDDISRHPLKGDILNKDLGKMCGPKGKWLGHVIAAGPFEAHQQLDFTGPPGSVSGMYYSLVFQLRKWEYQVQKRDEWVEVSPVHAQYYQLTQKQKEDLEGRIKQGLVSVSQSVADMELLMHDRRRYHEFLHYLGYRTPKELIKDKKLEDRERKEHSHVDEEMDEICLNEDNDDDERKEREKRTDNHSLKAVFIDQVDMHTGEGISMRSIVSRWPTLITDFMRMDDGDMDPDKVKNKLDISRAEAVVLITKNKLYQEWKNMFGPEIKNRYVTINDLTHARKKSVEEYKEWLKPFIARHRLLKEGLAQEGMRKGGVTSFVTTAGTATSSSKIVLYVWKDFLVPELYKGGSEETAKLREFKKLKPNDDWTMKHLIFNERYGLINKYDWITEDWVNEHAEKMKNDGWFTHQKPYYSFFQITLDKTNIRMPTGDELEDGVFDINMFCMSENALFAKLLELKAEQELMEQHVNKLLGMHKPVRGKIPKYAFKEGAFDKFLDRFKMPFIFAKNHGPYERDFADRLTKIYFARIAGERYAPIVNFIKGKMGMKG
;
A
#
# COMPACT_ATOMS: atom_id res chain seq x y z
N MET A 1 27.86 -59.18 -32.55
CA MET A 1 26.73 -58.61 -31.80
C MET A 1 27.00 -57.11 -31.69
N GLY A 2 26.12 -56.32 -32.31
CA GLY A 2 26.48 -55.03 -32.92
C GLY A 2 26.59 -53.84 -31.97
N SER A 3 27.59 -53.01 -32.24
CA SER A 3 27.67 -51.60 -31.87
C SER A 3 26.92 -50.78 -32.91
N GLY A 4 25.74 -50.26 -32.54
CA GLY A 4 25.01 -49.28 -33.33
C GLY A 4 25.41 -47.87 -32.91
N ASP A 5 26.19 -47.21 -33.75
CA ASP A 5 26.40 -45.76 -33.70
C ASP A 5 25.11 -45.05 -34.14
N ILE A 6 24.56 -44.21 -33.26
CA ILE A 6 23.53 -43.23 -33.63
C ILE A 6 24.22 -41.87 -33.67
N VAL A 7 24.51 -41.43 -34.89
CA VAL A 7 24.86 -40.05 -35.21
C VAL A 7 23.57 -39.25 -35.29
N LEU A 8 23.40 -38.27 -34.39
CA LEU A 8 22.44 -37.18 -34.55
C LEU A 8 23.21 -35.86 -34.60
N GLN A 9 23.45 -35.38 -35.82
CA GLN A 9 23.66 -33.96 -36.09
C GLN A 9 22.29 -33.33 -36.35
N GLU A 10 21.94 -32.26 -35.64
CA GLU A 10 21.82 -30.91 -36.21
C GLU A 10 21.02 -29.92 -35.34
N GLN A 11 21.54 -28.67 -35.36
CA GLN A 11 20.83 -27.39 -35.21
C GLN A 11 20.23 -27.01 -33.84
N GLY A 12 21.11 -26.51 -32.96
CA GLY A 12 20.72 -25.61 -31.86
C GLY A 12 21.34 -24.24 -32.03
N LYS A 13 20.56 -23.24 -32.48
CA LYS A 13 20.92 -21.82 -32.35
C LYS A 13 21.14 -21.52 -30.86
N LYS A 14 22.34 -21.10 -30.49
CA LYS A 14 22.62 -20.48 -29.18
C LYS A 14 21.77 -19.22 -29.06
N LEU A 15 20.72 -19.26 -28.25
CA LEU A 15 20.19 -18.05 -27.64
C LEU A 15 21.21 -17.62 -26.58
N ASP A 16 21.98 -16.57 -26.89
CA ASP A 16 22.73 -15.80 -25.89
C ASP A 16 21.73 -15.06 -25.01
N VAL A 17 21.19 -15.74 -24.00
CA VAL A 17 20.49 -15.09 -22.90
C VAL A 17 21.58 -14.45 -22.02
N ARG A 18 21.75 -13.13 -22.14
CA ARG A 18 22.58 -12.32 -21.24
C ARG A 18 21.97 -12.34 -19.83
N THR A 19 22.19 -13.40 -19.07
CA THR A 19 21.73 -13.56 -17.68
C THR A 19 22.55 -12.77 -16.66
N ASP A 20 23.75 -12.30 -17.02
CA ASP A 20 24.64 -11.62 -16.06
C ASP A 20 24.22 -10.18 -15.72
N GLY A 21 23.48 -9.51 -16.62
CA GLY A 21 22.94 -8.16 -16.37
C GLY A 21 21.84 -8.16 -15.29
N ASP A 22 20.95 -9.14 -15.35
CA ASP A 22 19.80 -9.24 -14.44
C ASP A 22 20.21 -9.70 -13.03
N ILE A 23 21.26 -10.52 -12.92
CA ILE A 23 21.81 -10.96 -11.62
C ILE A 23 22.50 -9.80 -10.89
N MET A 24 23.19 -8.89 -11.60
CA MET A 24 23.77 -7.69 -10.99
C MET A 24 22.70 -6.69 -10.53
N ALA A 25 21.64 -6.49 -11.32
CA ALA A 25 20.49 -5.67 -10.92
C ALA A 25 19.80 -6.23 -9.66
N PHE A 26 19.70 -7.55 -9.53
CA PHE A 26 19.14 -8.21 -8.34
C PHE A 26 19.99 -7.97 -7.08
N LYS A 27 21.33 -8.09 -7.15
CA LYS A 27 22.20 -7.77 -6.00
C LYS A 27 22.13 -6.30 -5.59
N ASP A 28 21.94 -5.39 -6.54
CA ASP A 28 21.74 -3.96 -6.28
C ASP A 28 20.35 -3.64 -5.71
N MET A 29 19.32 -4.43 -6.05
CA MET A 29 17.95 -4.28 -5.52
C MET A 29 17.84 -4.51 -4.00
N PHE A 30 18.70 -5.36 -3.41
CA PHE A 30 18.73 -5.62 -1.97
C PHE A 30 19.81 -4.84 -1.21
N LYS A 31 20.57 -3.96 -1.89
CA LYS A 31 21.49 -3.06 -1.18
C LYS A 31 20.66 -2.10 -0.33
N PRO A 32 21.00 -1.90 0.96
CA PRO A 32 20.34 -0.89 1.77
C PRO A 32 20.46 0.45 1.04
N VAL A 33 19.33 1.15 0.85
CA VAL A 33 19.31 2.50 0.28
C VAL A 33 20.36 3.31 1.03
N LYS A 34 21.38 3.78 0.30
CA LYS A 34 22.43 4.64 0.89
C LYS A 34 21.72 5.87 1.44
N LYS A 35 21.44 5.89 2.74
CA LYS A 35 21.03 7.10 3.44
C LYS A 35 22.10 8.13 3.11
N LYS A 36 21.70 9.27 2.53
CA LYS A 36 22.58 10.45 2.46
C LYS A 36 23.19 10.59 3.85
N LYS A 37 24.50 10.79 3.94
CA LYS A 37 25.17 11.14 5.20
C LYS A 37 24.55 12.45 5.69
N GLU A 38 23.45 12.34 6.40
CA GLU A 38 22.92 13.42 7.22
C GLU A 38 24.02 13.73 8.23
N LYS A 39 24.43 15.00 8.29
CA LYS A 39 25.14 15.50 9.46
C LYS A 39 24.31 15.04 10.65
N LYS A 40 24.91 14.30 11.58
CA LYS A 40 24.29 13.92 12.86
C LYS A 40 23.93 15.20 13.60
N GLU A 41 22.79 15.79 13.30
CA GLU A 41 22.10 16.66 14.21
C GLU A 41 21.72 15.79 15.40
N LYS A 42 22.43 16.01 16.51
CA LYS A 42 22.14 15.37 17.79
C LYS A 42 20.76 15.83 18.25
N GLY A 43 19.69 15.09 17.91
CA GLY A 43 18.38 15.28 18.54
C GLY A 43 17.14 15.12 17.67
N SER A 44 17.08 14.16 16.74
CA SER A 44 15.79 13.75 16.16
C SER A 44 15.10 12.79 17.15
N TRP A 45 14.25 13.33 18.02
CA TRP A 45 13.41 12.54 18.94
C TRP A 45 12.10 12.19 18.22
N ILE A 46 12.08 11.03 17.56
CA ILE A 46 10.84 10.45 17.01
C ILE A 46 10.00 9.94 18.20
N LEU A 47 8.68 9.79 18.01
CA LEU A 47 7.76 9.02 18.87
C LEU A 47 8.28 7.63 19.34
N ASP A 48 9.35 7.10 18.74
CA ASP A 48 10.06 5.87 19.13
C ASP A 48 10.99 6.04 20.35
N ASP A 49 11.34 7.29 20.72
CA ASP A 49 12.26 7.59 21.83
C ASP A 49 11.51 7.98 23.11
N ILE A 50 10.29 8.52 22.98
CA ILE A 50 9.34 8.72 24.10
C ILE A 50 9.01 7.38 24.77
N SER A 51 9.07 6.27 24.03
CA SER A 51 8.84 4.92 24.57
C SER A 51 10.06 4.28 25.25
N ARG A 52 11.26 4.89 25.19
CA ARG A 52 12.51 4.28 25.68
C ARG A 52 13.11 4.94 26.91
N HIS A 53 12.71 6.18 27.21
CA HIS A 53 13.27 6.93 28.34
C HIS A 53 12.17 7.54 29.21
N PRO A 54 11.87 6.99 30.40
CA PRO A 54 10.97 7.63 31.33
C PRO A 54 11.57 8.97 31.78
N LEU A 55 10.79 10.04 31.66
CA LEU A 55 11.21 11.41 31.98
C LEU A 55 11.52 11.53 33.48
N LYS A 56 12.76 11.82 33.89
CA LYS A 56 13.11 12.05 35.31
C LYS A 56 12.35 13.24 35.90
N GLY A 57 11.87 13.08 37.13
CA GLY A 57 10.69 13.73 37.73
C GLY A 57 10.68 15.23 38.05
N ASP A 58 11.66 16.04 37.64
CA ASP A 58 11.78 17.42 38.19
C ASP A 58 11.19 18.56 37.32
N ILE A 59 10.53 18.29 36.19
CA ILE A 59 10.21 19.33 35.16
C ILE A 59 8.69 19.59 34.96
N LEU A 60 7.82 19.15 35.87
CA LEU A 60 6.37 18.99 35.62
C LEU A 60 5.40 20.10 36.15
N ASN A 61 5.74 21.41 36.20
CA ASN A 61 5.01 22.30 37.14
C ASN A 61 4.48 23.72 36.80
N LYS A 62 4.42 24.29 35.56
CA LYS A 62 3.75 25.62 35.32
C LYS A 62 2.72 25.94 34.16
N ASP A 63 2.35 25.10 33.17
CA ASP A 63 1.44 25.51 32.04
C ASP A 63 0.33 24.57 31.43
N LEU A 64 0.08 23.33 31.87
CA LEU A 64 -0.94 22.42 31.24
C LEU A 64 -2.41 22.84 31.38
N GLY A 65 -2.77 23.59 32.44
CA GLY A 65 -4.18 23.81 32.81
C GLY A 65 -4.97 24.67 31.82
N LYS A 66 -4.28 25.54 31.07
CA LYS A 66 -4.88 26.34 29.98
C LYS A 66 -5.06 25.52 28.69
N MET A 67 -4.42 24.36 28.62
CA MET A 67 -4.33 23.53 27.42
C MET A 67 -5.25 22.32 27.51
N CYS A 68 -5.35 21.62 28.64
CA CYS A 68 -5.99 20.29 28.71
C CYS A 68 -7.16 20.16 29.70
N GLY A 69 -7.72 21.25 30.23
CA GLY A 69 -8.95 21.20 31.05
C GLY A 69 -10.22 21.18 30.19
N PRO A 70 -11.44 21.06 30.77
CA PRO A 70 -12.73 21.04 30.05
C PRO A 70 -12.99 22.24 29.13
N LYS A 71 -12.23 23.33 29.30
CA LYS A 71 -12.24 24.55 28.47
C LYS A 71 -10.86 24.88 27.89
N GLY A 72 -9.90 23.96 28.01
CA GLY A 72 -8.54 24.11 27.51
C GLY A 72 -8.52 23.98 26.00
N LYS A 73 -7.72 24.83 25.33
CA LYS A 73 -7.65 24.90 23.85
C LYS A 73 -7.28 23.55 23.20
N TRP A 74 -6.70 22.63 23.96
CA TRP A 74 -6.06 21.41 23.49
C TRP A 74 -6.48 20.15 24.30
N LEU A 75 -7.65 20.18 24.95
CA LEU A 75 -8.23 19.00 25.59
C LEU A 75 -8.38 17.88 24.54
N GLY A 76 -7.79 16.71 24.83
CA GLY A 76 -7.87 15.54 23.95
C GLY A 76 -6.80 15.45 22.86
N HIS A 77 -5.86 16.39 22.76
CA HIS A 77 -4.92 16.40 21.65
C HIS A 77 -3.81 15.34 21.74
N VAL A 78 -2.90 15.36 22.72
CA VAL A 78 -1.90 14.28 22.88
C VAL A 78 -1.55 14.04 24.33
N ILE A 79 -1.81 12.84 24.80
CA ILE A 79 -1.19 12.29 26.01
C ILE A 79 -0.51 11.00 25.58
N ALA A 80 0.78 10.84 25.91
CA ALA A 80 1.52 9.60 25.79
C ALA A 80 2.48 9.54 26.96
N ALA A 81 2.06 8.90 28.05
CA ALA A 81 2.80 8.88 29.30
C ALA A 81 2.70 7.52 30.00
N GLY A 82 3.82 7.00 30.50
CA GLY A 82 3.89 5.75 31.25
C GLY A 82 4.23 5.99 32.71
N PRO A 83 3.69 5.20 33.66
CA PRO A 83 4.23 5.15 35.02
C PRO A 83 5.68 4.64 34.98
N PHE A 84 6.57 5.18 35.81
CA PHE A 84 7.97 4.73 35.90
C PHE A 84 8.09 3.23 36.20
N GLU A 85 7.17 2.71 37.02
CA GLU A 85 7.11 1.31 37.44
C GLU A 85 6.48 0.39 36.38
N ALA A 86 5.90 0.96 35.31
CA ALA A 86 5.26 0.21 34.24
C ALA A 86 6.19 -0.08 33.06
N HIS A 87 7.46 -0.25 33.39
CA HIS A 87 8.47 -0.88 32.57
C HIS A 87 9.06 -2.05 33.37
N GLN A 88 8.96 -3.25 32.85
CA GLN A 88 9.55 -4.43 33.47
C GLN A 88 10.13 -5.36 32.41
N GLN A 89 11.36 -5.77 32.66
CA GLN A 89 12.03 -6.85 31.96
C GLN A 89 11.88 -8.12 32.79
N LEU A 90 11.37 -9.18 32.17
CA LEU A 90 11.22 -10.51 32.75
C LEU A 90 12.09 -11.47 31.96
N ASP A 91 13.18 -11.91 32.59
CA ASP A 91 14.13 -12.84 32.01
C ASP A 91 13.75 -14.26 32.43
N PHE A 92 13.76 -15.18 31.48
CA PHE A 92 13.45 -16.58 31.71
C PHE A 92 14.31 -17.48 30.84
N THR A 93 14.96 -18.43 31.47
CA THR A 93 15.69 -19.50 30.80
C THR A 93 15.01 -20.83 31.08
N GLY A 94 14.74 -21.61 30.03
CA GLY A 94 14.04 -22.88 30.14
C GLY A 94 14.42 -23.86 29.03
N PRO A 95 13.77 -25.04 29.01
CA PRO A 95 13.94 -26.00 27.92
C PRO A 95 13.40 -25.44 26.59
N PRO A 96 13.81 -26.00 25.44
CA PRO A 96 13.36 -25.52 24.14
C PRO A 96 11.84 -25.53 24.01
N GLY A 97 11.29 -24.45 23.47
CA GLY A 97 9.86 -24.23 23.27
C GLY A 97 9.14 -23.57 24.45
N SER A 98 9.79 -23.43 25.61
CA SER A 98 9.19 -22.83 26.81
C SER A 98 8.85 -21.35 26.63
N VAL A 99 9.80 -20.52 26.15
CA VAL A 99 9.57 -19.08 25.90
C VAL A 99 8.54 -18.89 24.80
N SER A 100 8.64 -19.68 23.75
CA SER A 100 7.67 -19.68 22.65
C SER A 100 6.25 -20.04 23.14
N GLY A 101 6.12 -21.02 24.03
CA GLY A 101 4.85 -21.39 24.66
C GLY A 101 4.26 -20.28 25.53
N MET A 102 5.10 -19.53 26.26
CA MET A 102 4.68 -18.36 27.03
C MET A 102 4.17 -17.23 26.12
N TYR A 103 4.89 -16.94 25.04
CA TYR A 103 4.48 -15.95 24.05
C TYR A 103 3.09 -16.24 23.47
N TYR A 104 2.86 -17.45 22.98
CA TYR A 104 1.55 -17.82 22.43
C TYR A 104 0.44 -17.78 23.49
N SER A 105 0.73 -18.27 24.69
CA SER A 105 -0.19 -18.18 25.82
C SER A 105 -0.58 -16.75 26.14
N LEU A 106 0.38 -15.82 26.11
CA LEU A 106 0.17 -14.39 26.34
C LEU A 106 -0.70 -13.78 25.24
N VAL A 107 -0.37 -14.02 23.97
CA VAL A 107 -1.15 -13.48 22.84
C VAL A 107 -2.61 -13.93 22.89
N PHE A 108 -2.87 -15.20 23.19
CA PHE A 108 -4.24 -15.70 23.36
C PHE A 108 -4.93 -15.09 24.58
N GLN A 109 -4.22 -14.94 25.70
CA GLN A 109 -4.77 -14.36 26.91
C GLN A 109 -5.10 -12.87 26.74
N LEU A 110 -4.26 -12.10 26.06
CA LEU A 110 -4.50 -10.69 25.74
C LEU A 110 -5.81 -10.51 24.95
N ARG A 111 -6.06 -11.36 23.96
CA ARG A 111 -7.33 -11.34 23.20
C ARG A 111 -8.53 -11.70 24.07
N LYS A 112 -8.40 -12.67 24.99
CA LYS A 112 -9.46 -12.99 25.98
C LYS A 112 -9.75 -11.82 26.91
N TRP A 113 -8.74 -11.02 27.23
CA TRP A 113 -8.88 -9.76 27.95
C TRP A 113 -9.31 -8.60 27.05
N GLU A 114 -9.76 -8.87 25.82
CA GLU A 114 -10.27 -7.90 24.85
C GLU A 114 -9.26 -6.81 24.48
N TYR A 115 -7.96 -7.11 24.56
CA TYR A 115 -6.96 -6.26 23.96
C TYR A 115 -6.94 -6.48 22.45
N GLN A 116 -6.77 -5.39 21.72
CA GLN A 116 -6.33 -5.42 20.34
C GLN A 116 -4.84 -5.74 20.32
N VAL A 117 -4.44 -6.70 19.49
CA VAL A 117 -3.05 -7.19 19.42
C VAL A 117 -2.61 -7.17 17.96
N GLN A 118 -1.56 -6.42 17.66
CA GLN A 118 -0.90 -6.39 16.37
C GLN A 118 0.59 -6.67 16.52
N LYS A 119 1.15 -7.49 15.63
CA LYS A 119 2.60 -7.69 15.53
C LYS A 119 3.19 -6.54 14.71
N ARG A 120 4.08 -5.76 15.32
CA ARG A 120 4.77 -4.64 14.66
C ARG A 120 5.94 -5.13 13.83
N ASP A 121 6.86 -5.86 14.46
CA ASP A 121 8.09 -6.31 13.83
C ASP A 121 8.47 -7.71 14.32
N GLU A 122 9.19 -8.43 13.47
CA GLU A 122 9.80 -9.72 13.79
C GLU A 122 11.11 -9.82 13.02
N TRP A 123 12.15 -10.34 13.66
CA TRP A 123 13.35 -10.75 12.94
C TRP A 123 13.96 -11.98 13.59
N VAL A 124 14.63 -12.78 12.77
CA VAL A 124 15.35 -13.97 13.19
C VAL A 124 16.77 -13.89 12.67
N GLU A 125 17.71 -14.19 13.56
CA GLU A 125 19.14 -14.28 13.30
C GLU A 125 19.63 -15.66 13.72
N VAL A 126 20.51 -16.23 12.90
CA VAL A 126 21.18 -17.49 13.21
C VAL A 126 22.69 -17.28 13.16
N SER A 127 23.36 -17.68 14.24
CA SER A 127 24.82 -17.64 14.31
C SER A 127 25.44 -18.68 13.35
N PRO A 128 26.51 -18.33 12.60
CA PRO A 128 27.19 -19.26 11.72
C PRO A 128 27.88 -20.42 12.46
N VAL A 129 28.09 -20.28 13.78
CA VAL A 129 28.66 -21.34 14.62
C VAL A 129 27.75 -22.56 14.67
N HIS A 130 26.43 -22.36 14.61
CA HIS A 130 25.49 -23.48 14.48
C HIS A 130 25.42 -23.95 13.02
N ALA A 131 26.50 -24.56 12.50
CA ALA A 131 26.66 -24.88 11.08
C ALA A 131 25.43 -25.55 10.44
N GLN A 132 24.83 -26.55 11.10
CA GLN A 132 23.64 -27.25 10.58
C GLN A 132 22.42 -26.32 10.41
N TYR A 133 22.03 -25.61 11.48
CA TYR A 133 20.90 -24.69 11.46
C TYR A 133 21.17 -23.47 10.58
N TYR A 134 22.40 -22.93 10.59
CA TYR A 134 22.81 -21.86 9.70
C TYR A 134 22.73 -22.27 8.22
N GLN A 135 23.26 -23.44 7.85
CA GLN A 135 23.14 -23.98 6.49
C GLN A 135 21.67 -24.22 6.11
N LEU A 136 20.84 -24.71 7.05
CA LEU A 136 19.41 -24.89 6.81
C LEU A 136 18.71 -23.53 6.58
N THR A 137 19.01 -22.51 7.39
CA THR A 137 18.46 -21.16 7.24
C THR A 137 18.93 -20.50 5.94
N GLN A 138 20.21 -20.68 5.57
CA GLN A 138 20.73 -20.21 4.29
C GLN A 138 20.08 -20.92 3.11
N LYS A 139 19.93 -22.25 3.17
CA LYS A 139 19.19 -23.00 2.15
C LYS A 139 17.74 -22.53 2.04
N GLN A 140 17.04 -22.34 3.17
CA GLN A 140 15.69 -21.80 3.16
C GLN A 140 15.63 -20.40 2.55
N LYS A 141 16.63 -19.55 2.84
CA LYS A 141 16.74 -18.21 2.26
C LYS A 141 16.98 -18.28 0.76
N GLU A 142 17.89 -19.11 0.29
CA GLU A 142 18.15 -19.37 -1.14
C GLU A 142 16.92 -19.93 -1.86
N ASP A 143 16.22 -20.89 -1.24
CA ASP A 143 14.96 -21.45 -1.76
C ASP A 143 13.86 -20.37 -1.86
N LEU A 144 13.76 -19.50 -0.86
CA LEU A 144 12.84 -18.34 -0.88
C LEU A 144 13.24 -17.36 -1.98
N GLU A 145 14.52 -17.04 -2.13
CA GLU A 145 15.01 -16.18 -3.21
C GLU A 145 14.72 -16.79 -4.58
N GLY A 146 14.89 -18.10 -4.74
CA GLY A 146 14.55 -18.83 -5.96
C GLY A 146 13.06 -18.73 -6.29
N ARG A 147 12.18 -18.96 -5.30
CA ARG A 147 10.72 -18.82 -5.47
C ARG A 147 10.29 -17.39 -5.75
N ILE A 148 10.91 -16.40 -5.08
CA ILE A 148 10.66 -14.98 -5.33
C ILE A 148 11.06 -14.65 -6.78
N LYS A 149 12.27 -15.03 -7.22
CA LYS A 149 12.73 -14.80 -8.59
C LYS A 149 11.80 -15.44 -9.62
N GLN A 150 11.42 -16.70 -9.42
CA GLN A 150 10.47 -17.40 -10.31
C GLN A 150 9.13 -16.66 -10.36
N GLY A 151 8.59 -16.24 -9.21
CA GLY A 151 7.35 -15.46 -9.16
C GLY A 151 7.47 -14.09 -9.83
N LEU A 152 8.58 -13.38 -9.63
CA LEU A 152 8.83 -12.09 -10.28
C LEU A 152 8.87 -12.24 -11.81
N VAL A 153 9.49 -13.31 -12.33
CA VAL A 153 9.48 -13.62 -13.78
C VAL A 153 8.06 -13.85 -14.28
N SER A 154 7.26 -14.67 -13.58
CA SER A 154 5.86 -14.93 -13.94
C SER A 154 5.00 -13.66 -13.91
N VAL A 155 5.20 -12.78 -12.93
CA VAL A 155 4.51 -11.49 -12.87
C VAL A 155 4.96 -10.58 -14.02
N SER A 156 6.26 -10.47 -14.27
CA SER A 156 6.80 -9.65 -15.36
C SER A 156 6.23 -10.06 -16.71
N GLN A 157 6.12 -11.37 -16.96
CA GLN A 157 5.51 -11.90 -18.18
C GLN A 157 4.00 -11.58 -18.23
N SER A 158 3.28 -11.75 -17.12
CA SER A 158 1.85 -11.43 -17.04
C SER A 158 1.57 -9.93 -17.24
N VAL A 159 2.46 -9.05 -16.77
CA VAL A 159 2.37 -7.60 -16.99
C VAL A 159 2.63 -7.26 -18.45
N ALA A 160 3.64 -7.85 -19.08
CA ALA A 160 3.92 -7.65 -20.51
C ALA A 160 2.73 -8.11 -21.39
N ASP A 161 2.15 -9.27 -21.08
CA ASP A 161 0.95 -9.77 -21.76
C ASP A 161 -0.25 -8.82 -21.56
N MET A 162 -0.42 -8.30 -20.34
CA MET A 162 -1.48 -7.34 -20.02
C MET A 162 -1.29 -6.02 -20.79
N GLU A 163 -0.07 -5.50 -20.89
CA GLU A 163 0.24 -4.28 -21.63
C GLU A 163 -0.03 -4.43 -23.13
N LEU A 164 0.30 -5.59 -23.71
CA LEU A 164 0.01 -5.91 -25.10
C LEU A 164 -1.51 -5.97 -25.35
N LEU A 165 -2.26 -6.64 -24.46
CA LEU A 165 -3.72 -6.65 -24.54
C LEU A 165 -4.33 -5.26 -24.37
N MET A 166 -3.79 -4.42 -23.49
CA MET A 166 -4.23 -3.03 -23.32
C MET A 166 -3.96 -2.16 -24.55
N HIS A 167 -2.84 -2.41 -25.25
CA HIS A 167 -2.55 -1.77 -26.53
C HIS A 167 -3.58 -2.17 -27.58
N ASP A 168 -3.82 -3.47 -27.75
CA ASP A 168 -4.79 -3.98 -28.72
C ASP A 168 -6.21 -3.49 -28.37
N ARG A 169 -6.57 -3.49 -27.09
CA ARG A 169 -7.85 -2.94 -26.61
C ARG A 169 -8.04 -1.49 -27.04
N ARG A 170 -7.01 -0.64 -26.92
CA ARG A 170 -7.07 0.76 -27.39
C ARG A 170 -7.31 0.84 -28.89
N ARG A 171 -6.60 0.04 -29.68
CA ARG A 171 -6.76 -0.02 -31.13
C ARG A 171 -8.17 -0.46 -31.55
N TYR A 172 -8.72 -1.49 -30.91
CA TYR A 172 -10.08 -1.96 -31.18
C TYR A 172 -11.13 -0.96 -30.71
N HIS A 173 -10.88 -0.25 -29.60
CA HIS A 173 -11.72 0.86 -29.14
C HIS A 173 -11.80 1.99 -30.17
N GLU A 174 -10.67 2.36 -30.78
CA GLU A 174 -10.64 3.36 -31.87
C GLU A 174 -11.46 2.91 -33.09
N PHE A 175 -11.36 1.65 -33.50
CA PHE A 175 -12.19 1.12 -34.58
C PHE A 175 -13.68 1.13 -34.26
N LEU A 176 -14.06 0.78 -33.02
CA LEU A 176 -15.43 0.87 -32.55
C LEU A 176 -15.94 2.31 -32.57
N HIS A 177 -15.10 3.26 -32.16
CA HIS A 177 -15.43 4.68 -32.22
C HIS A 177 -15.66 5.15 -33.66
N TYR A 178 -14.82 4.74 -34.63
CA TYR A 178 -15.05 5.06 -36.04
C TYR A 178 -16.36 4.49 -36.60
N LEU A 179 -16.77 3.32 -36.09
CA LEU A 179 -18.04 2.69 -36.40
C LEU A 179 -19.23 3.31 -35.66
N GLY A 180 -19.00 4.32 -34.82
CA GLY A 180 -20.03 5.05 -34.07
C GLY A 180 -20.48 4.35 -32.79
N TYR A 181 -19.78 3.30 -32.35
CA TYR A 181 -20.01 2.72 -31.03
C TYR A 181 -19.30 3.58 -29.97
N ARG A 182 -20.03 3.94 -28.91
CA ARG A 182 -19.47 4.61 -27.73
C ARG A 182 -19.56 3.71 -26.51
N THR A 183 -18.57 3.84 -25.65
CA THR A 183 -18.65 3.21 -24.33
C THR A 183 -19.62 3.99 -23.44
N PRO A 184 -20.25 3.34 -22.44
CA PRO A 184 -21.11 4.03 -21.48
C PRO A 184 -20.40 5.17 -20.77
N LYS A 185 -19.10 5.02 -20.47
CA LYS A 185 -18.30 6.08 -19.87
C LYS A 185 -18.20 7.32 -20.74
N GLU A 186 -18.06 7.15 -22.05
CA GLU A 186 -18.05 8.28 -22.99
C GLU A 186 -19.43 8.94 -23.03
N LEU A 187 -20.50 8.16 -23.11
CA LEU A 187 -21.87 8.67 -23.06
C LEU A 187 -22.17 9.42 -21.75
N ILE A 188 -21.73 8.90 -20.62
CA ILE A 188 -21.86 9.54 -19.30
C ILE A 188 -20.98 10.77 -19.22
N LYS A 189 -19.77 10.76 -19.80
CA LYS A 189 -18.86 11.90 -19.79
C LYS A 189 -19.39 13.04 -20.66
N ASP A 190 -19.96 12.73 -21.82
CA ASP A 190 -20.61 13.70 -22.70
C ASP A 190 -21.87 14.26 -22.04
N LYS A 191 -22.71 13.40 -21.43
CA LYS A 191 -23.82 13.86 -20.58
C LYS A 191 -23.34 14.74 -19.44
N LYS A 192 -22.27 14.35 -18.73
CA LYS A 192 -21.66 15.16 -17.66
C LYS A 192 -21.02 16.45 -18.19
N LEU A 193 -20.61 16.52 -19.46
CA LEU A 193 -20.07 17.73 -20.09
C LEU A 193 -21.22 18.66 -20.47
N GLU A 194 -22.27 18.15 -21.12
CA GLU A 194 -23.52 18.87 -21.39
C GLU A 194 -24.19 19.33 -20.08
N ASP A 195 -24.16 18.49 -19.05
CA ASP A 195 -24.68 18.79 -17.72
C ASP A 195 -23.75 19.72 -16.93
N ARG A 196 -22.42 19.71 -17.14
CA ARG A 196 -21.49 20.70 -16.57
C ARG A 196 -21.63 22.06 -17.24
N GLU A 197 -21.88 22.09 -18.54
CA GLU A 197 -22.27 23.31 -19.27
C GLU A 197 -23.63 23.83 -18.79
N ARG A 198 -24.49 22.95 -18.25
CA ARG A 198 -25.78 23.32 -17.65
C ARG A 198 -25.75 23.61 -16.14
N LYS A 199 -24.91 22.95 -15.34
CA LYS A 199 -24.88 23.02 -13.87
C LYS A 199 -23.54 22.56 -13.26
N GLU A 200 -22.87 23.48 -12.59
CA GLU A 200 -21.96 23.18 -11.48
C GLU A 200 -22.74 22.46 -10.35
N HIS A 201 -22.69 21.12 -10.28
CA HIS A 201 -22.65 20.28 -9.07
C HIS A 201 -23.16 18.85 -9.35
N SER A 202 -22.29 17.86 -9.16
CA SER A 202 -22.47 16.71 -8.26
C SER A 202 -21.58 15.54 -8.67
N HIS A 203 -21.10 14.83 -7.66
CA HIS A 203 -20.09 13.78 -7.71
C HIS A 203 -20.80 12.42 -7.68
N VAL A 204 -20.47 11.51 -8.61
CA VAL A 204 -20.99 10.14 -8.64
C VAL A 204 -19.83 9.22 -9.00
N ASP A 205 -19.63 8.22 -8.13
CA ASP A 205 -18.56 7.22 -8.18
C ASP A 205 -18.73 6.19 -9.30
N GLU A 206 -17.58 5.64 -9.70
CA GLU A 206 -17.36 4.77 -10.86
C GLU A 206 -17.62 3.29 -10.54
N GLU A 207 -18.50 2.62 -11.31
CA GLU A 207 -18.45 1.16 -11.41
C GLU A 207 -18.97 0.63 -12.77
N MET A 208 -18.17 -0.29 -13.35
CA MET A 208 -18.35 -1.17 -14.53
C MET A 208 -18.51 -0.55 -15.94
N ASP A 209 -17.58 -0.91 -16.85
CA ASP A 209 -17.62 -0.66 -18.30
C ASP A 209 -18.47 -1.73 -19.01
N GLU A 210 -19.79 -1.71 -18.81
CA GLU A 210 -20.70 -2.61 -19.52
C GLU A 210 -21.21 -1.94 -20.80
N ILE A 211 -20.78 -2.37 -21.99
CA ILE A 211 -21.19 -1.78 -23.27
C ILE A 211 -22.73 -1.69 -23.33
N CYS A 212 -23.30 -0.49 -23.27
CA CYS A 212 -24.74 -0.28 -23.42
C CYS A 212 -25.15 -0.62 -24.85
N LEU A 213 -25.65 -1.83 -25.05
CA LEU A 213 -26.36 -2.24 -26.25
C LEU A 213 -27.81 -1.79 -26.11
N ASN A 214 -28.06 -0.50 -26.29
CA ASN A 214 -29.43 -0.05 -26.52
C ASN A 214 -29.77 -0.44 -27.97
N GLU A 215 -30.37 -1.62 -28.14
CA GLU A 215 -30.94 -2.09 -29.41
C GLU A 215 -32.29 -1.42 -29.72
N ASP A 216 -32.87 -0.64 -28.79
CA ASP A 216 -34.25 -0.14 -28.87
C ASP A 216 -34.43 1.39 -28.78
N ASN A 217 -33.62 2.22 -29.48
CA ASN A 217 -33.86 3.68 -29.53
C ASN A 217 -34.04 4.22 -30.97
N ASP A 218 -35.14 4.96 -31.12
CA ASP A 218 -35.64 5.86 -32.19
C ASP A 218 -34.74 6.14 -33.41
N ASP A 219 -35.36 6.08 -34.61
CA ASP A 219 -34.76 6.34 -35.93
C ASP A 219 -33.96 7.67 -36.04
N ASP A 220 -34.22 8.63 -35.16
CA ASP A 220 -33.51 9.92 -35.11
C ASP A 220 -32.12 9.82 -34.45
N GLU A 221 -31.92 8.97 -33.44
CA GLU A 221 -30.58 8.70 -32.89
C GLU A 221 -29.70 7.95 -33.90
N ARG A 222 -30.29 7.08 -34.72
CA ARG A 222 -29.57 6.33 -35.76
C ARG A 222 -29.03 7.26 -36.85
N LYS A 223 -29.81 8.25 -37.28
CA LYS A 223 -29.38 9.28 -38.24
C LYS A 223 -28.31 10.22 -37.67
N GLU A 224 -28.32 10.52 -36.38
CA GLU A 224 -27.22 11.26 -35.73
C GLU A 224 -25.93 10.44 -35.62
N ARG A 225 -26.01 9.13 -35.35
CA ARG A 225 -24.85 8.23 -35.37
C ARG A 225 -24.20 8.17 -36.74
N GLU A 226 -24.99 8.06 -37.81
CA GLU A 226 -24.50 8.07 -39.20
C GLU A 226 -23.74 9.37 -39.54
N LYS A 227 -24.24 10.54 -39.11
CA LYS A 227 -23.56 11.84 -39.32
C LYS A 227 -22.24 12.01 -38.55
N ARG A 228 -21.99 11.21 -37.52
CA ARG A 228 -20.83 11.34 -36.61
C ARG A 228 -19.82 10.20 -36.74
N THR A 229 -20.02 9.26 -37.67
CA THR A 229 -19.00 8.24 -37.96
C THR A 229 -17.83 8.86 -38.70
N ASP A 230 -16.62 8.63 -38.22
CA ASP A 230 -15.36 8.95 -38.92
C ASP A 230 -15.16 7.98 -40.09
N ASN A 231 -16.10 8.03 -41.04
CA ASN A 231 -16.16 7.17 -42.21
C ASN A 231 -14.89 7.34 -43.07
N HIS A 232 -14.28 8.53 -43.01
CA HIS A 232 -12.98 8.80 -43.61
C HIS A 232 -11.87 7.88 -43.05
N SER A 233 -11.81 7.68 -41.73
CA SER A 233 -10.79 6.81 -41.10
C SER A 233 -11.00 5.34 -41.46
N LEU A 234 -12.25 4.86 -41.48
CA LEU A 234 -12.56 3.50 -41.90
C LEU A 234 -12.25 3.25 -43.38
N LYS A 235 -12.55 4.21 -44.26
CA LYS A 235 -12.20 4.13 -45.68
C LYS A 235 -10.70 4.08 -45.90
N ALA A 236 -9.91 4.85 -45.14
CA ALA A 236 -8.46 4.79 -45.21
C ALA A 236 -7.94 3.39 -44.83
N VAL A 237 -8.47 2.80 -43.75
CA VAL A 237 -8.12 1.43 -43.32
C VAL A 237 -8.50 0.40 -44.38
N PHE A 238 -9.68 0.55 -45.00
CA PHE A 238 -10.12 -0.32 -46.08
C PHE A 238 -9.18 -0.26 -47.29
N ILE A 239 -8.79 0.94 -47.74
CA ILE A 239 -7.85 1.14 -48.86
C ILE A 239 -6.52 0.42 -48.55
N ASP A 240 -5.97 0.66 -47.36
CA ASP A 240 -4.64 0.18 -47.01
C ASP A 240 -4.59 -1.31 -46.70
N GLN A 241 -5.62 -1.88 -46.06
CA GLN A 241 -5.58 -3.25 -45.54
C GLN A 241 -6.44 -4.26 -46.29
N VAL A 242 -7.47 -3.82 -47.02
CA VAL A 242 -8.40 -4.74 -47.70
C VAL A 242 -8.20 -4.63 -49.20
N ASP A 243 -8.34 -3.43 -49.73
CA ASP A 243 -8.28 -3.18 -51.17
C ASP A 243 -6.89 -3.44 -51.74
N MET A 244 -5.82 -3.12 -51.01
CA MET A 244 -4.44 -3.44 -51.41
C MET A 244 -4.22 -4.94 -51.69
N HIS A 245 -4.96 -5.82 -51.02
CA HIS A 245 -4.84 -7.28 -51.18
C HIS A 245 -5.78 -7.89 -52.23
N THR A 246 -6.61 -7.09 -52.92
CA THR A 246 -7.50 -7.60 -54.00
C THR A 246 -6.78 -7.96 -55.30
N GLY A 247 -5.48 -7.68 -55.42
CA GLY A 247 -4.62 -8.10 -56.55
C GLY A 247 -4.09 -6.93 -57.39
N GLU A 248 -2.98 -7.19 -58.10
CA GLU A 248 -2.37 -6.21 -59.02
C GLU A 248 -3.32 -5.87 -60.18
N GLY A 249 -3.57 -4.58 -60.39
CA GLY A 249 -4.47 -4.08 -61.44
C GLY A 249 -5.93 -3.90 -61.01
N ILE A 250 -6.33 -4.38 -59.82
CA ILE A 250 -7.69 -4.26 -59.29
C ILE A 250 -7.75 -3.31 -58.08
N SER A 251 -6.68 -3.22 -57.29
CA SER A 251 -6.61 -2.30 -56.15
C SER A 251 -6.61 -0.83 -56.61
N MET A 252 -7.24 0.04 -55.84
CA MET A 252 -7.24 1.49 -56.05
C MET A 252 -5.81 2.03 -56.18
N ARG A 253 -4.86 1.56 -55.37
CA ARG A 253 -3.44 1.95 -55.50
C ARG A 253 -2.86 1.67 -56.89
N SER A 254 -3.22 0.55 -57.51
CA SER A 254 -2.75 0.22 -58.87
C SER A 254 -3.48 1.03 -59.96
N ILE A 255 -4.77 1.31 -59.75
CA ILE A 255 -5.62 2.05 -60.69
C ILE A 255 -5.35 3.55 -60.66
N VAL A 256 -4.89 4.11 -59.52
CA VAL A 256 -4.59 5.54 -59.34
C VAL A 256 -3.60 6.08 -60.37
N SER A 257 -2.72 5.24 -60.93
CA SER A 257 -1.86 5.62 -62.06
C SER A 257 -2.64 6.12 -63.29
N ARG A 258 -3.86 5.62 -63.49
CA ARG A 258 -4.78 5.99 -64.57
C ARG A 258 -5.76 7.09 -64.15
N TRP A 259 -6.16 7.10 -62.88
CA TRP A 259 -7.08 8.09 -62.29
C TRP A 259 -6.51 8.64 -60.98
N PRO A 260 -5.74 9.75 -61.03
CA PRO A 260 -5.02 10.27 -59.87
C PRO A 260 -5.91 10.67 -58.68
N THR A 261 -7.17 11.03 -58.93
CA THR A 261 -8.12 11.48 -57.90
C THR A 261 -8.99 10.35 -57.34
N LEU A 262 -8.87 9.11 -57.83
CA LEU A 262 -9.75 7.99 -57.45
C LEU A 262 -9.84 7.79 -55.93
N ILE A 263 -8.71 7.83 -55.22
CA ILE A 263 -8.70 7.68 -53.76
C ILE A 263 -9.40 8.87 -53.10
N THR A 264 -9.06 10.11 -53.49
CA THR A 264 -9.68 11.30 -52.89
C THR A 264 -11.17 11.37 -53.15
N ASP A 265 -11.61 10.89 -54.31
CA ASP A 265 -13.01 10.84 -54.72
C ASP A 265 -13.76 9.76 -53.95
N PHE A 266 -13.14 8.59 -53.73
CA PHE A 266 -13.68 7.54 -52.86
C PHE A 266 -13.87 8.01 -51.40
N MET A 267 -12.92 8.79 -50.87
CA MET A 267 -13.03 9.35 -49.51
C MET A 267 -14.19 10.33 -49.37
N ARG A 268 -14.59 11.01 -50.46
CA ARG A 268 -15.70 11.98 -50.49
C ARG A 268 -17.08 11.35 -50.70
N MET A 269 -17.15 10.07 -51.06
CA MET A 269 -18.44 9.39 -51.23
C MET A 269 -19.16 9.19 -49.90
N ASP A 270 -20.48 9.17 -49.94
CA ASP A 270 -21.34 8.78 -48.82
C ASP A 270 -21.75 7.30 -48.93
N ASP A 271 -22.25 6.72 -47.83
CA ASP A 271 -22.68 5.31 -47.80
C ASP A 271 -23.87 5.04 -48.76
N GLY A 272 -24.66 6.08 -49.09
CA GLY A 272 -25.80 6.00 -50.02
C GLY A 272 -25.47 6.20 -51.51
N ASP A 273 -24.21 6.50 -51.85
CA ASP A 273 -23.79 6.78 -53.23
C ASP A 273 -23.62 5.48 -54.05
N MET A 274 -24.73 4.98 -54.61
CA MET A 274 -24.80 3.67 -55.30
C MET A 274 -25.12 3.74 -56.80
N ASP A 275 -25.43 4.93 -57.32
CA ASP A 275 -25.89 5.15 -58.70
C ASP A 275 -24.80 5.84 -59.57
N PRO A 276 -24.33 5.23 -60.67
CA PRO A 276 -23.25 5.76 -61.51
C PRO A 276 -23.47 7.17 -62.00
N ASP A 277 -24.69 7.51 -62.41
CA ASP A 277 -24.95 8.81 -63.01
C ASP A 277 -25.02 9.92 -61.95
N LYS A 278 -25.44 9.58 -60.72
CA LYS A 278 -25.39 10.52 -59.57
C LYS A 278 -23.97 10.78 -59.10
N VAL A 279 -23.15 9.73 -58.96
CA VAL A 279 -21.74 9.86 -58.52
C VAL A 279 -20.93 10.63 -59.55
N LYS A 280 -21.14 10.34 -60.83
CA LYS A 280 -20.53 11.07 -61.94
C LYS A 280 -20.79 12.57 -61.85
N ASN A 281 -22.05 12.97 -61.66
CA ASN A 281 -22.43 14.39 -61.58
C ASN A 281 -21.99 15.05 -60.26
N LYS A 282 -21.94 14.30 -59.16
CA LYS A 282 -21.53 14.79 -57.83
C LYS A 282 -20.03 15.11 -57.77
N LEU A 283 -19.20 14.28 -58.41
CA LEU A 283 -17.74 14.37 -58.34
C LEU A 283 -17.08 14.93 -59.61
N ASP A 284 -17.87 15.17 -60.67
CA ASP A 284 -17.41 15.65 -61.99
C ASP A 284 -16.33 14.75 -62.63
N ILE A 285 -16.60 13.44 -62.64
CA ILE A 285 -15.67 12.40 -63.09
C ILE A 285 -16.19 11.66 -64.34
N SER A 286 -15.34 10.81 -64.93
CA SER A 286 -15.77 9.97 -66.05
C SER A 286 -16.78 8.90 -65.61
N ARG A 287 -17.64 8.45 -66.53
CA ARG A 287 -18.62 7.38 -66.23
C ARG A 287 -17.92 6.07 -65.84
N ALA A 288 -16.79 5.77 -66.46
CA ALA A 288 -16.01 4.57 -66.16
C ALA A 288 -15.41 4.62 -64.74
N GLU A 289 -14.88 5.76 -64.33
CA GLU A 289 -14.37 6.00 -62.99
C GLU A 289 -15.49 5.92 -61.93
N ALA A 290 -16.66 6.51 -62.22
CA ALA A 290 -17.83 6.43 -61.35
C ALA A 290 -18.29 4.97 -61.11
N VAL A 291 -18.27 4.12 -62.14
CA VAL A 291 -18.60 2.68 -62.01
C VAL A 291 -17.59 1.96 -61.11
N VAL A 292 -16.30 2.27 -61.23
CA VAL A 292 -15.25 1.69 -60.38
C VAL A 292 -15.43 2.14 -58.93
N LEU A 293 -15.63 3.43 -58.69
CA LEU A 293 -15.89 3.98 -57.35
C LEU A 293 -17.09 3.35 -56.67
N ILE A 294 -18.20 3.15 -57.39
CA ILE A 294 -19.39 2.47 -56.84
C ILE A 294 -19.11 1.01 -56.51
N THR A 295 -18.37 0.32 -57.37
CA THR A 295 -17.98 -1.06 -57.11
C THR A 295 -17.13 -1.15 -55.83
N LYS A 296 -16.19 -0.22 -55.64
CA LYS A 296 -15.40 -0.12 -54.41
C LYS A 296 -16.23 0.30 -53.19
N ASN A 297 -17.20 1.20 -53.35
CA ASN A 297 -18.10 1.60 -52.27
C ASN A 297 -18.97 0.44 -51.80
N LYS A 298 -19.48 -0.38 -52.73
CA LYS A 298 -20.21 -1.63 -52.40
C LYS A 298 -19.36 -2.60 -51.58
N LEU A 299 -18.13 -2.87 -52.04
CA LEU A 299 -17.20 -3.74 -51.32
C LEU A 299 -16.86 -3.18 -49.93
N TYR A 300 -16.72 -1.87 -49.81
CA TYR A 300 -16.51 -1.20 -48.52
C TYR A 300 -17.71 -1.38 -47.58
N GLN A 301 -18.96 -1.22 -48.05
CA GLN A 301 -20.16 -1.44 -47.22
C GLN A 301 -20.27 -2.89 -46.76
N GLU A 302 -20.06 -3.85 -47.66
CA GLU A 302 -20.06 -5.28 -47.33
C GLU A 302 -18.99 -5.60 -46.28
N TRP A 303 -17.77 -5.09 -46.47
CA TRP A 303 -16.69 -5.21 -45.51
C TRP A 303 -17.05 -4.58 -44.16
N LYS A 304 -17.57 -3.34 -44.14
CA LYS A 304 -17.97 -2.60 -42.93
C LYS A 304 -19.02 -3.39 -42.12
N ASN A 305 -20.00 -3.98 -42.81
CA ASN A 305 -21.05 -4.79 -42.18
C ASN A 305 -20.52 -6.08 -41.55
N MET A 306 -19.53 -6.74 -42.16
CA MET A 306 -18.89 -7.92 -41.59
C MET A 306 -17.87 -7.57 -40.49
N PHE A 307 -17.12 -6.48 -40.70
CA PHE A 307 -16.04 -6.04 -39.83
C PHE A 307 -16.56 -5.53 -38.48
N GLY A 308 -17.67 -4.80 -38.46
CA GLY A 308 -18.20 -4.21 -37.23
C GLY A 308 -18.50 -5.22 -36.11
N PRO A 309 -19.33 -6.24 -36.34
CA PRO A 309 -19.62 -7.29 -35.35
C PRO A 309 -18.36 -8.05 -34.90
N GLU A 310 -17.45 -8.35 -35.83
CA GLU A 310 -16.19 -9.06 -35.53
C GLU A 310 -15.29 -8.23 -34.61
N ILE A 311 -15.14 -6.93 -34.88
CA ILE A 311 -14.37 -6.00 -34.04
C ILE A 311 -14.98 -5.88 -32.65
N LYS A 312 -16.31 -5.80 -32.56
CA LYS A 312 -17.03 -5.77 -31.28
C LYS A 312 -16.76 -7.03 -30.46
N ASN A 313 -16.90 -8.21 -31.06
CA ASN A 313 -16.65 -9.48 -30.38
C ASN A 313 -15.19 -9.59 -29.91
N ARG A 314 -14.23 -9.19 -30.75
CA ARG A 314 -12.81 -9.15 -30.39
C ARG A 314 -12.52 -8.19 -29.24
N TYR A 315 -13.12 -6.99 -29.27
CA TYR A 315 -12.97 -6.02 -28.21
C TYR A 315 -13.44 -6.58 -26.86
N VAL A 316 -14.61 -7.21 -26.82
CA VAL A 316 -15.14 -7.87 -25.61
C VAL A 316 -14.18 -8.94 -25.11
N THR A 317 -13.76 -9.85 -26.00
CA THR A 317 -12.81 -10.92 -25.64
C THR A 317 -11.49 -10.37 -25.11
N ILE A 318 -10.92 -9.35 -25.76
CA ILE A 318 -9.67 -8.71 -25.32
C ILE A 318 -9.87 -8.01 -23.98
N ASN A 319 -11.02 -7.38 -23.76
CA ASN A 319 -11.31 -6.75 -22.48
C ASN A 319 -11.39 -7.81 -21.36
N ASP A 320 -12.08 -8.93 -21.60
CA ASP A 320 -12.17 -10.04 -20.66
C ASP A 320 -10.79 -10.64 -20.35
N LEU A 321 -9.97 -10.86 -21.39
CA LEU A 321 -8.58 -11.31 -21.24
C LEU A 321 -7.73 -10.30 -20.46
N THR A 322 -7.92 -9.00 -20.70
CA THR A 322 -7.22 -7.93 -19.97
C THR A 322 -7.60 -7.97 -18.49
N HIS A 323 -8.89 -8.11 -18.17
CA HIS A 323 -9.38 -8.26 -16.80
C HIS A 323 -8.85 -9.52 -16.11
N ALA A 324 -8.86 -10.66 -16.82
CA ALA A 324 -8.29 -11.90 -16.32
C ALA A 324 -6.80 -11.77 -16.01
N ARG A 325 -6.01 -11.17 -16.92
CA ARG A 325 -4.57 -10.94 -16.71
C ARG A 325 -4.29 -9.99 -15.56
N LYS A 326 -5.07 -8.91 -15.44
CA LYS A 326 -4.97 -7.99 -14.29
C LYS A 326 -5.19 -8.73 -12.97
N LYS A 327 -6.21 -9.59 -12.90
CA LYS A 327 -6.48 -10.42 -11.72
C LYS A 327 -5.33 -11.39 -11.42
N SER A 328 -4.79 -12.06 -12.45
CA SER A 328 -3.62 -12.95 -12.27
C SER A 328 -2.40 -12.20 -11.72
N VAL A 329 -2.13 -10.96 -12.18
CA VAL A 329 -1.06 -10.12 -11.64
C VAL A 329 -1.28 -9.82 -10.16
N GLU A 330 -2.52 -9.51 -9.76
CA GLU A 330 -2.89 -9.28 -8.36
C GLU A 330 -2.73 -10.55 -7.51
N GLU A 331 -3.18 -11.71 -8.01
CA GLU A 331 -3.02 -13.01 -7.35
C GLU A 331 -1.54 -13.38 -7.13
N TYR A 332 -0.70 -13.21 -8.15
CA TYR A 332 0.75 -13.43 -8.01
C TYR A 332 1.40 -12.46 -7.02
N LYS A 333 0.91 -11.22 -6.95
CA LYS A 333 1.39 -10.25 -5.98
C LYS A 333 1.06 -10.70 -4.56
N GLU A 334 -0.20 -11.06 -4.28
CA GLU A 334 -0.60 -11.58 -2.97
C GLU A 334 0.15 -12.88 -2.62
N TRP A 335 0.39 -13.74 -3.61
CA TRP A 335 1.19 -14.95 -3.44
C TRP A 335 2.65 -14.66 -3.09
N LEU A 336 3.28 -13.64 -3.68
CA LEU A 336 4.66 -13.25 -3.41
C LEU A 336 4.86 -12.59 -2.04
N LYS A 337 3.87 -11.85 -1.53
CA LYS A 337 3.95 -11.14 -0.24
C LYS A 337 4.51 -11.99 0.92
N PRO A 338 3.98 -13.19 1.23
CA PRO A 338 4.49 -14.00 2.34
C PRO A 338 5.93 -14.48 2.14
N PHE A 339 6.36 -14.74 0.89
CA PHE A 339 7.74 -15.15 0.62
C PHE A 339 8.72 -14.00 0.82
N ILE A 340 8.38 -12.81 0.33
CA ILE A 340 9.19 -11.60 0.54
C ILE A 340 9.21 -11.21 2.03
N ALA A 341 8.06 -11.32 2.71
CA ALA A 341 7.98 -11.14 4.16
C ALA A 341 8.99 -12.03 4.87
N ARG A 342 8.90 -13.35 4.63
CA ARG A 342 9.73 -14.36 5.27
C ARG A 342 11.21 -14.19 4.93
N HIS A 343 11.53 -13.86 3.69
CA HIS A 343 12.90 -13.56 3.28
C HIS A 343 13.47 -12.36 4.06
N ARG A 344 12.68 -11.29 4.23
CA ARG A 344 13.07 -10.11 5.01
C ARG A 344 13.17 -10.37 6.53
N LEU A 345 12.39 -11.31 7.04
CA LEU A 345 12.49 -11.77 8.44
C LEU A 345 13.84 -12.48 8.71
N LEU A 346 14.34 -13.23 7.73
CA LEU A 346 15.62 -13.93 7.80
C LEU A 346 16.77 -12.98 7.49
N LYS A 347 17.26 -12.28 8.53
CA LYS A 347 18.42 -11.39 8.39
C LYS A 347 19.71 -12.11 8.74
N GLU A 348 20.77 -11.80 7.99
CA GLU A 348 22.12 -12.14 8.39
C GLU A 348 22.54 -11.18 9.51
N GLY A 349 22.68 -11.71 10.72
CA GLY A 349 23.00 -10.95 11.93
C GLY A 349 24.18 -10.00 11.81
N LEU A 350 25.28 -10.49 11.25
CA LEU A 350 26.50 -9.72 11.05
C LEU A 350 26.39 -8.70 9.90
N ALA A 351 25.31 -8.66 9.12
CA ALA A 351 25.14 -7.66 8.07
C ALA A 351 24.65 -6.31 8.63
N GLN A 352 24.00 -6.27 9.80
CA GLN A 352 23.49 -5.04 10.40
C GLN A 352 24.51 -4.35 11.32
N GLU A 353 24.66 -3.03 11.16
CA GLU A 353 25.65 -2.22 11.88
C GLU A 353 25.42 -2.19 13.41
N GLY A 354 24.16 -2.28 13.86
CA GLY A 354 23.80 -2.33 15.28
C GLY A 354 24.16 -3.67 15.95
N MET A 355 23.94 -4.77 15.26
CA MET A 355 24.24 -6.13 15.75
C MET A 355 25.74 -6.38 15.89
N ARG A 356 26.55 -5.86 14.95
CA ARG A 356 28.03 -5.96 15.04
C ARG A 356 28.59 -5.40 16.34
N LYS A 357 27.98 -4.34 16.89
CA LYS A 357 28.47 -3.71 18.12
C LYS A 357 27.93 -4.38 19.37
N GLY A 358 26.67 -4.82 19.38
CA GLY A 358 26.05 -5.45 20.55
C GLY A 358 26.40 -6.94 20.72
N GLY A 359 26.44 -7.70 19.63
CA GLY A 359 26.66 -9.15 19.66
C GLY A 359 28.07 -9.55 20.06
N VAL A 360 29.08 -8.74 19.72
CA VAL A 360 30.48 -9.00 20.13
C VAL A 360 30.70 -8.71 21.61
N THR A 361 29.89 -7.82 22.21
CA THR A 361 30.01 -7.42 23.62
C THR A 361 29.06 -8.14 24.56
N SER A 362 28.11 -8.93 24.04
CA SER A 362 27.15 -9.66 24.87
C SER A 362 27.84 -10.81 25.59
N PHE A 363 27.65 -10.89 26.92
CA PHE A 363 28.22 -11.92 27.76
C PHE A 363 27.63 -13.33 27.48
N VAL A 364 26.43 -13.38 26.88
CA VAL A 364 25.72 -14.64 26.56
C VAL A 364 26.22 -15.22 25.24
N THR A 365 26.74 -14.39 24.33
CA THR A 365 27.20 -14.82 23.00
C THR A 365 28.71 -14.79 22.92
N THR A 366 29.35 -15.86 23.39
CA THR A 366 30.74 -16.13 23.03
C THR A 366 30.83 -16.47 21.53
N ALA A 367 31.89 -16.02 20.85
CA ALA A 367 32.09 -16.25 19.42
C ALA A 367 32.12 -17.75 19.00
N GLY A 368 32.19 -18.67 19.96
CA GLY A 368 32.16 -20.12 19.75
C GLY A 368 30.84 -20.82 20.12
N THR A 369 29.79 -20.11 20.53
CA THR A 369 28.49 -20.72 20.87
C THR A 369 27.49 -20.65 19.71
N ALA A 370 26.83 -21.78 19.46
CA ALA A 370 25.78 -21.94 18.46
C ALA A 370 24.47 -21.32 18.99
N THR A 371 24.14 -20.11 18.53
CA THR A 371 22.94 -19.38 18.96
C THR A 371 21.98 -19.06 17.80
N SER A 372 20.70 -19.00 18.10
CA SER A 372 19.65 -18.46 17.21
C SER A 372 18.84 -17.44 18.00
N SER A 373 18.81 -16.19 17.53
CA SER A 373 18.11 -15.09 18.21
C SER A 373 16.88 -14.68 17.40
N SER A 374 15.76 -14.46 18.07
CA SER A 374 14.55 -13.92 17.46
C SER A 374 14.01 -12.78 18.32
N LYS A 375 13.60 -11.69 17.70
CA LYS A 375 12.92 -10.59 18.37
C LYS A 375 11.53 -10.42 17.78
N ILE A 376 10.52 -10.33 18.65
CA ILE A 376 9.13 -10.05 18.28
C ILE A 376 8.69 -8.79 19.02
N VAL A 377 8.12 -7.82 18.30
CA VAL A 377 7.54 -6.62 18.89
C VAL A 377 6.04 -6.64 18.68
N LEU A 378 5.28 -6.61 19.78
CA LEU A 378 3.83 -6.53 19.79
C LEU A 378 3.38 -5.13 20.22
N TYR A 379 2.40 -4.60 19.49
CA TYR A 379 1.57 -3.49 19.93
C TYR A 379 0.25 -4.04 20.44
N VAL A 380 -0.07 -3.70 21.67
CA VAL A 380 -1.25 -4.19 22.37
C VAL A 380 -1.97 -2.99 22.94
N TRP A 381 -3.26 -2.83 22.68
CA TRP A 381 -4.00 -1.71 23.26
C TRP A 381 -5.42 -2.08 23.63
N LYS A 382 -5.92 -1.40 24.67
CA LYS A 382 -7.30 -1.50 25.10
C LYS A 382 -7.76 -0.15 25.58
N ASP A 383 -9.01 0.15 25.29
CA ASP A 383 -9.62 1.37 25.77
C ASP A 383 -9.94 1.28 27.28
N PHE A 384 -9.99 2.43 27.94
CA PHE A 384 -10.47 2.46 29.33
C PHE A 384 -11.22 3.75 29.60
N LEU A 385 -12.22 3.64 30.48
CA LEU A 385 -12.94 4.80 30.98
C LEU A 385 -12.26 5.27 32.24
N VAL A 386 -12.01 6.57 32.27
CA VAL A 386 -11.50 7.25 33.45
C VAL A 386 -12.71 7.62 34.29
N PRO A 387 -12.90 7.04 35.48
CA PRO A 387 -13.94 7.52 36.38
C PRO A 387 -13.56 8.93 36.86
N GLU A 388 -14.41 9.91 36.62
CA GLU A 388 -14.21 11.23 37.23
C GLU A 388 -14.73 11.16 38.67
N LEU A 389 -13.80 11.04 39.64
CA LEU A 389 -14.12 11.22 41.05
C LEU A 389 -14.89 12.54 41.19
N TYR A 390 -16.08 12.47 41.79
CA TYR A 390 -17.00 13.59 42.08
C TYR A 390 -18.01 14.02 40.99
N LYS A 391 -18.15 13.31 39.87
CA LYS A 391 -19.25 13.58 38.92
C LYS A 391 -20.35 12.53 38.96
N GLY A 392 -21.60 12.97 39.06
CA GLY A 392 -22.76 12.08 38.91
C GLY A 392 -22.85 11.53 37.48
N GLY A 393 -23.43 10.34 37.31
CA GLY A 393 -23.47 9.63 36.01
C GLY A 393 -24.13 10.40 34.85
N SER A 394 -24.92 11.44 35.13
CA SER A 394 -25.49 12.35 34.12
C SER A 394 -24.47 13.33 33.52
N GLU A 395 -23.46 13.78 34.27
CA GLU A 395 -22.40 14.64 33.73
C GLU A 395 -21.35 13.85 32.94
N GLU A 396 -21.07 12.60 33.34
CA GLU A 396 -20.18 11.71 32.58
C GLU A 396 -20.75 11.39 31.20
N THR A 397 -22.05 11.12 31.12
CA THR A 397 -22.75 10.89 29.84
C THR A 397 -22.82 12.13 28.95
N ALA A 398 -22.90 13.34 29.54
CA ALA A 398 -22.82 14.59 28.78
C ALA A 398 -21.43 14.81 28.17
N LYS A 399 -20.35 14.56 28.93
CA LYS A 399 -18.97 14.64 28.41
C LYS A 399 -18.66 13.60 27.34
N LEU A 400 -19.18 12.38 27.48
CA LEU A 400 -19.09 11.35 26.43
C LEU A 400 -19.69 11.83 25.09
N ARG A 401 -20.72 12.70 25.11
CA ARG A 401 -21.26 13.33 23.89
C ARG A 401 -20.35 14.41 23.32
N GLU A 402 -19.56 15.09 24.15
CA GLU A 402 -18.55 16.05 23.68
C GLU A 402 -17.34 15.34 23.09
N PHE A 403 -16.88 14.25 23.69
CA PHE A 403 -15.79 13.42 23.15
C PHE A 403 -16.13 12.81 21.79
N LYS A 404 -17.40 12.45 21.54
CA LYS A 404 -17.88 12.00 20.21
C LYS A 404 -17.62 13.01 19.08
N LYS A 405 -17.34 14.28 19.39
CA LYS A 405 -17.04 15.31 18.39
C LYS A 405 -15.55 15.36 18.04
N LEU A 406 -14.67 14.77 18.85
CA LEU A 406 -13.25 14.69 18.54
C LEU A 406 -13.06 13.68 17.41
N LYS A 407 -12.31 14.09 16.40
CA LYS A 407 -11.87 13.22 15.31
C LYS A 407 -10.38 12.93 15.49
N PRO A 408 -9.93 11.68 15.36
CA PRO A 408 -8.51 11.34 15.47
C PRO A 408 -7.67 12.04 14.42
N ASN A 409 -8.24 12.31 13.25
CA ASN A 409 -7.65 13.03 12.13
C ASN A 409 -8.03 14.52 12.12
N ASP A 410 -8.16 15.16 13.29
CA ASP A 410 -8.38 16.61 13.38
C ASP A 410 -7.18 17.42 12.81
N ASP A 411 -7.43 18.68 12.45
CA ASP A 411 -6.42 19.59 11.89
C ASP A 411 -5.16 19.67 12.76
N TRP A 412 -5.33 19.55 14.07
CA TRP A 412 -4.22 19.58 15.01
C TRP A 412 -3.32 18.35 14.87
N THR A 413 -3.89 17.15 14.85
CA THR A 413 -3.17 15.88 14.72
C THR A 413 -2.48 15.80 13.36
N MET A 414 -3.21 16.17 12.31
CA MET A 414 -2.68 16.26 10.95
C MET A 414 -1.44 17.16 10.91
N LYS A 415 -1.55 18.38 11.46
CA LYS A 415 -0.45 19.35 11.45
C LYS A 415 0.75 18.98 12.33
N HIS A 416 0.51 18.44 13.53
CA HIS A 416 1.57 18.30 14.54
C HIS A 416 2.11 16.87 14.66
N LEU A 417 1.30 15.84 14.48
CA LEU A 417 1.74 14.44 14.63
C LEU A 417 2.04 13.75 13.31
N ILE A 418 1.34 14.12 12.24
CA ILE A 418 1.42 13.38 10.98
C ILE A 418 2.32 14.13 10.00
N PHE A 419 1.95 15.36 9.64
CA PHE A 419 2.62 16.16 8.61
C PHE A 419 3.64 17.16 9.15
N ASN A 420 4.08 17.00 10.41
CA ASN A 420 5.16 17.80 10.93
C ASN A 420 6.50 17.36 10.31
N GLU A 421 7.19 18.25 9.60
CA GLU A 421 8.44 17.95 8.88
C GLU A 421 9.57 17.45 9.81
N ARG A 422 9.57 17.85 11.08
CA ARG A 422 10.66 17.56 12.01
C ARG A 422 10.45 16.25 12.76
N TYR A 423 9.25 16.01 13.26
CA TYR A 423 8.97 14.87 14.16
C TYR A 423 7.69 14.10 13.82
N GLY A 424 6.95 14.53 12.80
CA GLY A 424 5.76 13.85 12.34
C GLY A 424 6.06 12.58 11.55
N LEU A 425 5.02 11.79 11.29
CA LEU A 425 5.13 10.57 10.48
C LEU A 425 5.72 10.84 9.09
N ILE A 426 5.47 12.00 8.50
CA ILE A 426 5.98 12.38 7.17
C ILE A 426 7.51 12.39 7.10
N ASN A 427 8.21 12.65 8.22
CA ASN A 427 9.68 12.60 8.25
C ASN A 427 10.18 11.17 8.01
N LYS A 428 9.48 10.17 8.57
CA LYS A 428 9.81 8.75 8.37
C LYS A 428 9.25 8.19 7.06
N TYR A 429 8.11 8.72 6.60
CA TYR A 429 7.37 8.27 5.43
C TYR A 429 6.94 9.47 4.57
N ASP A 430 7.85 9.92 3.71
CA ASP A 430 7.70 11.09 2.85
C ASP A 430 6.56 11.00 1.82
N TRP A 431 6.07 9.79 1.56
CA TRP A 431 5.00 9.49 0.62
C TRP A 431 3.58 9.59 1.21
N ILE A 432 3.43 9.76 2.53
CA ILE A 432 2.10 9.84 3.15
C ILE A 432 1.40 11.13 2.71
N THR A 433 0.11 11.01 2.32
CA THR A 433 -0.75 12.13 1.91
C THR A 433 -1.96 12.28 2.82
N GLU A 434 -2.64 13.42 2.77
CA GLU A 434 -3.85 13.68 3.56
C GLU A 434 -4.99 12.71 3.21
N ASP A 435 -5.18 12.46 1.90
CA ASP A 435 -6.17 11.49 1.41
C ASP A 435 -5.89 10.09 1.97
N TRP A 436 -4.61 9.69 2.00
CA TRP A 436 -4.19 8.41 2.56
C TRP A 436 -4.52 8.30 4.06
N VAL A 437 -4.27 9.35 4.83
CA VAL A 437 -4.56 9.37 6.27
C VAL A 437 -6.06 9.25 6.52
N ASN A 438 -6.87 10.00 5.76
CA ASN A 438 -8.32 10.00 5.90
C ASN A 438 -8.93 8.65 5.50
N GLU A 439 -8.45 8.05 4.41
CA GLU A 439 -8.84 6.70 3.98
C GLU A 439 -8.54 5.67 5.09
N HIS A 440 -7.35 5.73 5.68
CA HIS A 440 -6.96 4.80 6.74
C HIS A 440 -7.67 5.05 8.06
N ALA A 441 -8.02 6.30 8.38
CA ALA A 441 -8.85 6.63 9.53
C ALA A 441 -10.22 5.95 9.46
N GLU A 442 -10.90 6.05 8.30
CA GLU A 442 -12.20 5.40 8.12
C GLU A 442 -12.09 3.87 8.07
N LYS A 443 -11.04 3.30 7.45
CA LYS A 443 -10.80 1.85 7.49
C LYS A 443 -10.59 1.34 8.91
N MET A 444 -9.71 1.98 9.68
CA MET A 444 -9.44 1.58 11.07
C MET A 444 -10.69 1.65 11.95
N LYS A 445 -11.54 2.64 11.71
CA LYS A 445 -12.83 2.78 12.38
C LYS A 445 -13.78 1.63 12.02
N ASN A 446 -13.89 1.29 10.74
CA ASN A 446 -14.71 0.18 10.27
C ASN A 446 -14.21 -1.18 10.80
N ASP A 447 -12.89 -1.33 10.89
CA ASP A 447 -12.25 -2.53 11.44
C ASP A 447 -12.32 -2.58 12.99
N GLY A 448 -12.83 -1.53 13.65
CA GLY A 448 -12.95 -1.47 15.11
C GLY A 448 -11.62 -1.38 15.85
N TRP A 449 -10.56 -0.85 15.22
CA TRP A 449 -9.24 -0.72 15.85
C TRP A 449 -9.28 0.20 17.08
N PHE A 450 -10.13 1.22 17.04
CA PHE A 450 -10.37 2.09 18.18
C PHE A 450 -11.80 2.66 18.11
N THR A 451 -12.40 2.91 19.26
CA THR A 451 -13.76 3.44 19.39
C THR A 451 -13.71 4.94 19.68
N HIS A 452 -14.27 5.77 18.78
CA HIS A 452 -14.32 7.25 18.84
C HIS A 452 -15.05 7.85 20.07
N GLN A 453 -15.39 7.01 21.04
CA GLN A 453 -16.11 7.39 22.25
C GLN A 453 -15.22 7.32 23.49
N LYS A 454 -13.99 6.78 23.37
CA LYS A 454 -13.08 6.62 24.50
C LYS A 454 -11.82 7.44 24.26
N PRO A 455 -11.58 8.49 25.07
CA PRO A 455 -10.47 9.42 24.82
C PRO A 455 -9.09 8.84 25.16
N TYR A 456 -9.02 7.73 25.90
CA TYR A 456 -7.79 7.16 26.43
C TYR A 456 -7.70 5.65 26.26
N TYR A 457 -6.47 5.20 26.04
CA TYR A 457 -6.11 3.81 25.79
C TYR A 457 -4.91 3.42 26.66
N SER A 458 -4.95 2.23 27.22
CA SER A 458 -3.73 1.56 27.68
C SER A 458 -3.07 0.93 26.47
N PHE A 459 -1.86 1.37 26.17
CA PHE A 459 -1.04 0.88 25.07
C PHE A 459 0.19 0.21 25.65
N PHE A 460 0.52 -0.98 25.16
CA PHE A 460 1.70 -1.73 25.55
C PHE A 460 2.54 -2.01 24.32
N GLN A 461 3.84 -1.76 24.46
CA GLN A 461 4.85 -2.29 23.58
C GLN A 461 5.51 -3.47 24.30
N ILE A 462 5.17 -4.68 23.88
CA ILE A 462 5.74 -5.91 24.43
C ILE A 462 6.79 -6.41 23.45
N THR A 463 8.04 -6.40 23.87
CA THR A 463 9.17 -6.92 23.10
C THR A 463 9.58 -8.25 23.70
N LEU A 464 9.63 -9.28 22.86
CA LEU A 464 10.19 -10.57 23.22
C LEU A 464 11.51 -10.73 22.47
N ASP A 465 12.62 -10.72 23.21
CA ASP A 465 13.92 -11.14 22.71
C ASP A 465 14.15 -12.58 23.16
N LYS A 466 14.41 -13.49 22.25
CA LYS A 466 14.51 -14.92 22.51
C LYS A 466 15.76 -15.47 21.86
N THR A 467 16.57 -16.20 22.61
CA THR A 467 17.82 -16.80 22.16
C THR A 467 17.81 -18.29 22.46
N ASN A 468 17.86 -19.11 21.42
CA ASN A 468 18.14 -20.54 21.55
C ASN A 468 19.65 -20.73 21.57
N ILE A 469 20.16 -21.40 22.59
CA ILE A 469 21.57 -21.68 22.81
C ILE A 469 21.75 -23.19 22.79
N ARG A 470 22.63 -23.68 21.90
CA ARG A 470 23.05 -25.09 21.91
C ARG A 470 24.34 -25.22 22.70
N MET A 471 24.26 -25.98 23.80
CA MET A 471 25.39 -26.23 24.69
C MET A 471 26.35 -27.26 24.07
N PRO A 472 27.64 -27.29 24.48
CA PRO A 472 28.60 -28.28 24.02
C PRO A 472 28.20 -29.74 24.31
N THR A 473 27.35 -29.96 25.33
CA THR A 473 26.79 -31.28 25.67
C THR A 473 25.78 -31.79 24.65
N GLY A 474 25.34 -30.93 23.73
CA GLY A 474 24.28 -31.21 22.76
C GLY A 474 22.90 -30.78 23.23
N ASP A 475 22.74 -30.44 24.51
CA ASP A 475 21.48 -29.91 25.06
C ASP A 475 21.18 -28.52 24.49
N GLU A 476 19.90 -28.22 24.32
CA GLU A 476 19.42 -26.92 23.89
C GLU A 476 18.74 -26.21 25.06
N LEU A 477 19.00 -24.93 25.20
CA LEU A 477 18.35 -24.03 26.16
C LEU A 477 17.71 -22.88 25.39
N GLU A 478 16.53 -22.44 25.82
CA GLU A 478 15.88 -21.25 25.31
C GLU A 478 15.89 -20.19 26.40
N ASP A 479 16.54 -19.07 26.11
CA ASP A 479 16.57 -17.88 26.95
C ASP A 479 15.65 -16.82 26.35
N GLY A 480 14.86 -16.14 27.18
CA GLY A 480 13.82 -15.23 26.72
C GLY A 480 13.67 -14.05 27.65
N VAL A 481 13.67 -12.85 27.07
CA VAL A 481 13.46 -11.58 27.77
C VAL A 481 12.16 -10.97 27.26
N PHE A 482 11.18 -10.86 28.15
CA PHE A 482 9.97 -10.06 27.91
C PHE A 482 10.19 -8.66 28.46
N ASP A 483 10.35 -7.68 27.57
CA ASP A 483 10.41 -6.26 27.89
C ASP A 483 9.03 -5.63 27.64
N ILE A 484 8.35 -5.29 28.73
CA ILE A 484 6.96 -4.82 28.74
C ILE A 484 6.96 -3.34 29.09
N ASN A 485 6.61 -2.50 28.12
CA ASN A 485 6.47 -1.06 28.30
C ASN A 485 5.02 -0.64 28.17
N MET A 486 4.46 0.00 29.20
CA MET A 486 3.09 0.50 29.19
C MET A 486 3.02 2.03 29.10
N PHE A 487 2.11 2.49 28.26
CA PHE A 487 1.78 3.89 28.07
C PHE A 487 0.27 4.10 28.20
N CYS A 488 -0.13 5.17 28.87
CA CYS A 488 -1.44 5.77 28.71
C CYS A 488 -1.40 6.70 27.49
N MET A 489 -2.15 6.38 26.45
CA MET A 489 -2.22 7.16 25.21
C MET A 489 -3.59 7.80 25.04
N SER A 490 -3.63 9.05 24.55
CA SER A 490 -4.86 9.62 24.01
C SER A 490 -5.21 9.00 22.65
N GLU A 491 -6.46 9.15 22.23
CA GLU A 491 -6.93 8.64 20.93
C GLU A 491 -6.06 9.10 19.75
N ASN A 492 -5.74 10.39 19.64
CA ASN A 492 -4.92 10.92 18.54
C ASN A 492 -3.48 10.39 18.56
N ALA A 493 -2.90 10.19 19.75
CA ALA A 493 -1.56 9.63 19.92
C ALA A 493 -1.51 8.16 19.50
N LEU A 494 -2.51 7.38 19.93
CA LEU A 494 -2.70 6.01 19.49
C LEU A 494 -2.91 5.97 17.97
N PHE A 495 -3.78 6.82 17.43
CA PHE A 495 -4.05 6.90 15.98
C PHE A 495 -2.77 7.13 15.17
N ALA A 496 -1.92 8.08 15.57
CA ALA A 496 -0.62 8.29 14.92
C ALA A 496 0.29 7.04 14.99
N LYS A 497 0.29 6.32 16.11
CA LYS A 497 1.03 5.04 16.23
C LYS A 497 0.46 3.91 15.38
N LEU A 498 -0.87 3.87 15.21
CA LEU A 498 -1.52 2.89 14.32
C LEU A 498 -1.28 3.22 12.84
N LEU A 499 -1.24 4.51 12.49
CA LEU A 499 -0.83 4.96 11.15
C LEU A 499 0.64 4.62 10.87
N GLU A 500 1.53 4.77 11.86
CA GLU A 500 2.92 4.30 11.74
C GLU A 500 2.97 2.82 11.35
N LEU A 501 2.20 1.98 12.04
CA LEU A 501 2.13 0.54 11.75
C LEU A 501 1.58 0.25 10.34
N LYS A 502 0.56 0.98 9.88
CA LYS A 502 0.06 0.86 8.49
C LYS A 502 1.05 1.35 7.45
N ALA A 503 1.76 2.44 7.73
CA ALA A 503 2.81 2.94 6.84
C ALA A 503 3.96 1.93 6.72
N GLU A 504 4.33 1.21 7.80
CA GLU A 504 5.31 0.13 7.74
C GLU A 504 4.84 -1.04 6.85
N GLN A 505 3.56 -1.42 6.96
CA GLN A 505 2.94 -2.46 6.13
C GLN A 505 2.92 -2.05 4.64
N GLU A 506 2.52 -0.82 4.34
CA GLU A 506 2.47 -0.33 2.97
C GLU A 506 3.86 -0.08 2.37
N LEU A 507 4.84 0.35 3.16
CA LEU A 507 6.21 0.48 2.69
C LEU A 507 6.75 -0.87 2.22
N MET A 508 6.34 -1.95 2.88
CA MET A 508 6.63 -3.29 2.39
C MET A 508 5.91 -3.59 1.07
N GLU A 509 4.64 -3.23 0.92
CA GLU A 509 3.93 -3.40 -0.36
C GLU A 509 4.54 -2.58 -1.50
N GLN A 510 4.95 -1.34 -1.22
CA GLN A 510 5.65 -0.48 -2.16
C GLN A 510 6.99 -1.09 -2.57
N HIS A 511 7.70 -1.70 -1.63
CA HIS A 511 8.92 -2.44 -1.93
C HIS A 511 8.64 -3.62 -2.87
N VAL A 512 7.58 -4.41 -2.62
CA VAL A 512 7.15 -5.48 -3.53
C VAL A 512 6.79 -4.93 -4.90
N ASN A 513 6.00 -3.84 -4.97
CA ASN A 513 5.63 -3.21 -6.23
C ASN A 513 6.86 -2.71 -7.00
N LYS A 514 7.86 -2.15 -6.31
CA LYS A 514 9.12 -1.70 -6.91
C LYS A 514 9.92 -2.86 -7.48
N LEU A 515 9.98 -4.00 -6.80
CA LEU A 515 10.60 -5.22 -7.32
C LEU A 515 9.89 -5.72 -8.59
N LEU A 516 8.60 -5.45 -8.71
CA LEU A 516 7.77 -5.78 -9.86
C LEU A 516 7.76 -4.72 -10.97
N GLY A 517 8.50 -3.61 -10.80
CA GLY A 517 8.47 -2.48 -11.76
C GLY A 517 7.14 -1.73 -11.79
N MET A 518 6.21 -2.03 -10.89
CA MET A 518 4.91 -1.37 -10.81
C MET A 518 5.02 -0.10 -9.98
N HIS A 519 5.04 1.05 -10.65
CA HIS A 519 4.98 2.34 -9.97
C HIS A 519 3.51 2.75 -9.79
N LYS A 520 2.95 2.54 -8.59
CA LYS A 520 1.72 3.25 -8.21
C LYS A 520 2.10 4.68 -7.87
N PRO A 521 1.64 5.70 -8.62
CA PRO A 521 1.87 7.08 -8.20
C PRO A 521 1.20 7.29 -6.84
N VAL A 522 1.88 8.02 -5.96
CA VAL A 522 1.32 8.44 -4.69
C VAL A 522 0.07 9.27 -4.99
N ARG A 523 -1.09 8.83 -4.49
CA ARG A 523 -2.35 9.54 -4.68
C ARG A 523 -2.48 10.67 -3.68
N GLY A 524 -2.95 11.82 -4.16
CA GLY A 524 -3.25 12.99 -3.33
C GLY A 524 -2.13 14.02 -3.30
N LYS A 525 -2.43 15.15 -2.66
CA LYS A 525 -1.47 16.22 -2.43
C LYS A 525 -0.81 16.01 -1.08
N ILE A 526 0.52 16.13 -1.03
CA ILE A 526 1.20 16.31 0.24
C ILE A 526 0.80 17.71 0.73
N PRO A 527 0.05 17.84 1.82
CA PRO A 527 -0.38 19.13 2.30
C PRO A 527 0.87 19.94 2.67
N LYS A 528 1.05 21.08 1.98
CA LYS A 528 2.05 22.07 2.37
C LYS A 528 1.51 22.82 3.58
N TYR A 529 1.60 22.24 4.76
CA TYR A 529 1.44 23.01 5.99
C TYR A 529 2.58 24.02 6.02
N ALA A 530 2.30 25.26 5.61
CA ALA A 530 3.30 26.32 5.60
C ALA A 530 3.81 26.51 7.02
N PHE A 531 4.97 25.93 7.32
CA PHE A 531 5.66 26.11 8.58
C PHE A 531 6.27 27.51 8.54
N LYS A 532 5.47 28.53 8.88
CA LYS A 532 6.05 29.76 9.39
C LYS A 532 6.65 29.35 10.72
N GLU A 533 7.98 29.13 10.76
CA GLU A 533 8.71 28.94 12.01
C GLU A 533 8.27 30.04 12.97
N GLY A 534 7.39 29.67 13.91
CA GLY A 534 6.96 30.61 14.91
C GLY A 534 8.15 30.92 15.79
N ALA A 535 8.15 32.08 16.46
CA ALA A 535 9.09 32.35 17.54
C ALA A 535 9.12 31.22 18.60
N PHE A 536 8.03 30.44 18.66
CA PHE A 536 7.86 29.26 19.48
C PHE A 536 8.72 28.05 19.07
N ASP A 537 8.87 27.75 17.77
CA ASP A 537 9.69 26.61 17.30
C ASP A 537 11.19 26.88 17.54
N LYS A 538 11.61 28.13 17.34
CA LYS A 538 12.97 28.60 17.68
C LYS A 538 13.23 28.58 19.18
N PHE A 539 12.18 28.76 19.99
CA PHE A 539 12.26 28.66 21.45
C PHE A 539 12.39 27.19 21.89
N LEU A 540 11.61 26.27 21.32
CA LEU A 540 11.69 24.83 21.61
C LEU A 540 13.07 24.24 21.27
N ASP A 541 13.64 24.61 20.11
CA ASP A 541 15.00 24.19 19.72
C ASP A 541 16.08 24.74 20.66
N ARG A 542 15.91 25.97 21.16
CA ARG A 542 16.89 26.63 22.03
C ARG A 542 17.01 25.97 23.40
N PHE A 543 15.94 25.38 23.91
CA PHE A 543 15.91 24.80 25.26
C PHE A 543 16.07 23.28 25.31
N LYS A 544 16.23 22.59 24.16
CA LYS A 544 16.39 21.12 24.09
C LYS A 544 15.38 20.36 24.96
N MET A 545 14.14 20.84 25.03
CA MET A 545 13.13 20.21 25.88
C MET A 545 12.48 19.04 25.13
N PRO A 546 12.79 17.77 25.49
CA PRO A 546 11.93 16.66 25.08
C PRO A 546 10.57 16.90 25.75
N PHE A 547 9.49 16.84 24.97
CA PHE A 547 8.10 17.14 25.37
C PHE A 547 7.81 17.08 26.88
N ILE A 548 7.68 18.25 27.51
CA ILE A 548 7.02 18.40 28.80
C ILE A 548 6.25 19.71 28.76
N PHE A 549 4.93 19.63 28.87
CA PHE A 549 4.15 20.74 29.40
C PHE A 549 3.41 20.22 30.60
N ALA A 550 3.46 20.96 31.72
CA ALA A 550 2.61 20.76 32.89
C ALA A 550 2.42 22.02 33.72
N LYS A 551 1.19 22.17 34.28
CA LYS A 551 0.53 22.85 35.44
C LYS A 551 0.09 24.35 35.60
N ASN A 552 -1.23 24.67 35.58
CA ASN A 552 -1.97 25.60 36.51
C ASN A 552 -3.42 25.83 35.99
N HIS A 553 -4.44 25.04 36.38
CA HIS A 553 -5.30 25.03 37.59
C HIS A 553 -6.48 26.01 37.59
N GLY A 554 -7.66 25.50 37.19
CA GLY A 554 -8.93 25.98 37.73
C GLY A 554 -9.16 25.45 39.17
N PRO A 555 -10.15 25.99 39.90
CA PRO A 555 -10.37 25.73 41.33
C PRO A 555 -10.59 24.25 41.71
N TYR A 556 -10.85 23.36 40.74
CA TYR A 556 -11.09 21.92 40.93
C TYR A 556 -10.02 20.99 40.32
N GLU A 557 -8.91 21.55 39.81
CA GLU A 557 -7.87 20.80 39.08
C GLU A 557 -6.46 20.86 39.70
N ARG A 558 -6.31 21.34 40.94
CA ARG A 558 -4.99 21.47 41.64
C ARG A 558 -4.13 20.20 41.64
N ASP A 559 -4.74 19.05 41.42
CA ASP A 559 -4.08 17.75 41.53
C ASP A 559 -3.97 16.97 40.21
N PHE A 560 -4.10 17.54 39.00
CA PHE A 560 -4.10 16.70 37.76
C PHE A 560 -2.89 15.77 37.63
N ALA A 561 -1.67 16.22 37.95
CA ALA A 561 -0.49 15.34 37.97
C ALA A 561 -0.65 14.24 39.03
N ASP A 562 -1.15 14.61 40.21
CA ASP A 562 -1.49 13.68 41.30
C ASP A 562 -2.63 12.73 40.93
N ARG A 563 -3.58 13.15 40.09
CA ARG A 563 -4.62 12.28 39.55
C ARG A 563 -4.03 11.36 38.52
N LEU A 564 -3.28 11.88 37.55
CA LEU A 564 -2.59 11.10 36.52
C LEU A 564 -1.74 9.99 37.16
N THR A 565 -0.99 10.30 38.22
CA THR A 565 -0.21 9.31 38.95
C THR A 565 -1.06 8.42 39.87
N LYS A 566 -1.90 8.98 40.75
CA LYS A 566 -2.62 8.21 41.79
C LYS A 566 -3.90 7.53 41.32
N ILE A 567 -4.53 8.01 40.26
CA ILE A 567 -5.81 7.51 39.76
C ILE A 567 -5.62 6.82 38.41
N TYR A 568 -5.04 7.50 37.42
CA TYR A 568 -4.91 6.92 36.08
C TYR A 568 -3.82 5.85 36.08
N PHE A 569 -2.60 6.21 36.45
CA PHE A 569 -1.46 5.29 36.44
C PHE A 569 -1.60 4.20 37.49
N ALA A 570 -2.00 4.50 38.72
CA ALA A 570 -2.20 3.45 39.72
C ALA A 570 -3.24 2.41 39.27
N ARG A 571 -4.36 2.86 38.68
CA ARG A 571 -5.41 1.96 38.20
C ARG A 571 -4.98 1.19 36.97
N ILE A 572 -4.38 1.83 35.97
CA ILE A 572 -3.89 1.11 34.77
C ILE A 572 -2.76 0.16 35.17
N ALA A 573 -1.86 0.57 36.07
CA ALA A 573 -0.80 -0.29 36.60
C ALA A 573 -1.39 -1.51 37.33
N GLY A 574 -2.38 -1.32 38.19
CA GLY A 574 -3.01 -2.42 38.95
C GLY A 574 -3.96 -3.30 38.14
N GLU A 575 -4.82 -2.73 37.31
CA GLU A 575 -5.89 -3.46 36.60
C GLU A 575 -5.48 -3.94 35.20
N ARG A 576 -4.47 -3.33 34.57
CA ARG A 576 -4.09 -3.63 33.18
C ARG A 576 -2.68 -4.19 33.08
N TYR A 577 -1.69 -3.55 33.71
CA TYR A 577 -0.28 -3.98 33.65
C TYR A 577 0.02 -5.17 34.54
N ALA A 578 -0.34 -5.11 35.83
CA ALA A 578 -0.05 -6.18 36.79
C ALA A 578 -0.63 -7.53 36.35
N PRO A 579 -1.85 -7.65 35.77
CA PRO A 579 -2.34 -8.92 35.25
C PRO A 579 -1.48 -9.50 34.11
N ILE A 580 -0.97 -8.65 33.21
CA ILE A 580 -0.08 -9.09 32.11
C ILE A 580 1.24 -9.62 32.68
N VAL A 581 1.88 -8.83 33.56
CA VAL A 581 3.13 -9.20 34.22
C VAL A 581 2.96 -10.47 35.05
N ASN A 582 1.92 -10.54 35.89
CA ASN A 582 1.66 -11.68 36.78
C ASN A 582 1.29 -12.93 35.98
N PHE A 583 0.62 -12.79 34.84
CA PHE A 583 0.38 -13.91 33.95
C PHE A 583 1.69 -14.48 33.40
N ILE A 584 2.60 -13.62 32.94
CA ILE A 584 3.92 -14.06 32.44
C ILE A 584 4.74 -14.69 33.58
N LYS A 585 4.83 -14.04 34.74
CA LYS A 585 5.48 -14.60 35.95
C LYS A 585 4.90 -15.95 36.36
N GLY A 586 3.57 -16.09 36.32
CA GLY A 586 2.89 -17.35 36.61
C GLY A 586 3.25 -18.45 35.61
N LYS A 587 3.41 -18.11 34.33
CA LYS A 587 3.91 -19.05 33.30
C LYS A 587 5.39 -19.40 33.49
N MET A 588 6.18 -18.52 34.10
CA MET A 588 7.56 -18.78 34.50
C MET A 588 7.67 -19.59 35.81
N GLY A 589 6.56 -19.92 36.47
CA GLY A 589 6.55 -20.64 37.75
C GLY A 589 6.87 -19.75 38.96
N MET A 590 6.94 -18.44 38.79
CA MET A 590 7.10 -17.50 39.88
C MET A 590 5.75 -17.28 40.58
N LYS A 591 5.74 -17.28 41.92
CA LYS A 591 4.57 -16.84 42.68
C LYS A 591 4.40 -15.33 42.47
N GLY A 592 3.22 -14.96 41.97
CA GLY A 592 2.84 -13.58 41.65
C GLY A 592 2.60 -12.70 42.87
#